data_AF-A0A6P2EYD4-F1
#
_entry.id   AF-A0A6P2EYD4-F1
#
_cell.length_a   1.000
_cell.length_b   1.000
_cell.length_c   1.000
_cell.angle_alpha   90.00
_cell.angle_beta   90.00
_cell.angle_gamma   90.00
#
_symmetry.space_group_name_H-M   'P 1'
#
loop_
_entity.id
_entity.type
_entity.pdbx_description
1 polymer ?
#
loop_
_entity_poly.entity_id
_entity_poly.type
_entity_poly.pdbx_seq_one_letter_code
_entity_poly.pdbx_strand_id
1 'polypeptide(L)'
;MKEKMNSYGKTWHVWDTGTMGQAGDKLPLGAPMLAWSFNHDGEAKPGLVEQRDKKMDISSSEKRQQRADLQSLAKPQSGVDDLKGAFHDTKPIPGVVDKKAVSAPVPAASR
;
A
#
# COMPACT_ATOMS: atom_id res chain seq x y z
N MET A 1 3.57 14.35 9.62
CA MET A 1 3.22 12.92 9.42
C MET A 1 1.99 12.50 10.22
N LYS A 2 1.85 12.86 11.51
CA LYS A 2 0.72 12.47 12.37
C LYS A 2 -0.66 12.67 11.73
N GLU A 3 -0.92 13.86 11.17
CA GLU A 3 -2.19 14.19 10.49
C GLU A 3 -2.50 13.31 9.26
N LYS A 4 -1.46 12.76 8.61
CA LYS A 4 -1.59 11.93 7.41
C LYS A 4 -1.60 10.43 7.72
N MET A 5 -1.45 10.03 8.99
CA MET A 5 -1.30 8.63 9.38
C MET A 5 -2.46 7.74 8.93
N ASN A 6 -3.67 8.31 8.88
CA ASN A 6 -4.90 7.61 8.54
C ASN A 6 -5.41 7.93 7.14
N SER A 7 -4.53 8.42 6.26
CA SER A 7 -4.84 8.78 4.89
C SER A 7 -4.11 7.84 3.94
N TYR A 8 -4.85 7.23 3.02
CA TYR A 8 -4.32 6.52 1.86
C TYR A 8 -5.23 6.82 0.68
N GLY A 9 -4.65 6.81 -0.52
CA GLY A 9 -5.31 7.23 -1.74
C GLY A 9 -5.58 6.07 -2.68
N LYS A 10 -6.68 6.18 -3.40
CA LYS A 10 -6.94 5.47 -4.65
C LYS A 10 -7.16 6.53 -5.71
N THR A 11 -6.56 6.35 -6.87
CA THR A 11 -6.63 7.30 -7.98
C THR A 11 -6.98 6.56 -9.25
N TRP A 12 -7.83 7.18 -10.07
CA TRP A 12 -8.07 6.68 -11.42
C TRP A 12 -7.09 7.36 -12.37
N HIS A 13 -6.28 6.57 -13.05
CA HIS A 13 -5.38 7.01 -14.10
C HIS A 13 -6.05 6.75 -15.44
N VAL A 14 -6.34 7.81 -16.18
CA VAL A 14 -6.94 7.73 -17.52
C VAL A 14 -5.90 7.67 -18.64
N TRP A 15 -4.61 7.71 -18.27
CA TRP A 15 -3.50 7.72 -19.20
C TRP A 15 -2.25 7.14 -18.54
N ASP A 16 -1.63 6.13 -19.18
CA ASP A 16 -0.33 5.61 -18.77
C ASP A 16 0.79 6.39 -19.47
N THR A 17 1.50 7.22 -18.72
CA THR A 17 2.66 7.97 -19.22
C THR A 17 3.98 7.20 -19.09
N GLY A 18 3.91 5.93 -18.71
CA GLY A 18 5.04 5.03 -18.52
C GLY A 18 5.47 4.92 -17.07
N THR A 19 6.31 3.92 -16.81
CA THR A 19 6.93 3.69 -15.49
C THR A 19 8.45 3.63 -15.64
N MET A 20 9.18 3.48 -14.52
CA MET A 20 10.65 3.36 -14.56
C MET A 20 11.06 2.22 -15.52
N GLY A 21 11.69 2.58 -16.65
CA GLY A 21 12.15 1.64 -17.67
C GLY A 21 11.10 1.16 -18.67
N GLN A 22 9.87 1.70 -18.65
CA GLN A 22 8.81 1.36 -19.60
C GLN A 22 8.20 2.62 -20.23
N ALA A 23 8.13 2.64 -21.57
CA ALA A 23 7.47 3.71 -22.29
C ALA A 23 5.96 3.65 -22.05
N GLY A 24 5.33 4.82 -21.89
CA GLY A 24 3.89 4.95 -21.80
C GLY A 24 3.18 4.98 -23.15
N ASP A 25 1.87 5.07 -23.07
CA ASP A 25 0.98 5.23 -24.22
C ASP A 25 1.16 6.61 -24.87
N LYS A 26 1.12 6.64 -26.20
CA LYS A 26 1.24 7.88 -26.98
C LYS A 26 0.03 8.81 -26.82
N LEU A 27 -1.16 8.26 -26.59
CA LEU A 27 -2.43 8.98 -26.48
C LEU A 27 -3.31 8.36 -25.37
N PRO A 28 -4.14 9.15 -24.67
CA PRO A 28 -4.99 8.68 -23.57
C PRO A 28 -6.29 8.04 -24.07
N LEU A 29 -6.18 6.94 -24.82
CA LEU A 29 -7.33 6.28 -25.46
C LEU A 29 -7.80 5.00 -24.76
N GLY A 30 -7.13 4.60 -23.67
CA GLY A 30 -7.43 3.39 -22.91
C GLY A 30 -8.52 3.56 -21.86
N ALA A 31 -8.93 2.44 -21.26
CA ALA A 31 -9.82 2.45 -20.10
C ALA A 31 -9.12 3.06 -18.87
N PRO A 32 -9.86 3.70 -17.95
CA PRO A 32 -9.29 4.16 -16.69
C PRO A 32 -8.75 2.99 -15.86
N MET A 33 -7.53 3.14 -15.38
CA MET A 33 -6.84 2.18 -14.53
C MET A 33 -6.87 2.65 -13.08
N LEU A 34 -7.22 1.76 -12.15
CA LEU A 34 -7.13 2.06 -10.72
C LEU A 34 -5.67 1.96 -10.28
N ALA A 35 -5.15 3.02 -9.67
CA ALA A 35 -3.94 2.97 -8.86
C ALA A 35 -4.30 3.05 -7.38
N TRP A 36 -3.50 2.37 -6.57
CA TRP A 36 -3.72 2.23 -5.14
C TRP A 36 -2.40 2.31 -4.37
N SER A 37 -2.52 2.49 -3.06
CA SER A 37 -1.38 2.47 -2.13
C SER A 37 -1.00 1.04 -1.77
N PHE A 38 0.30 0.73 -1.66
CA PHE A 38 0.74 -0.55 -1.12
C PHE A 38 0.37 -0.66 0.37
N ASN A 39 -0.38 -1.70 0.73
CA ASN A 39 -0.91 -1.92 2.07
C ASN A 39 -0.19 -3.06 2.81
N HIS A 40 0.54 -3.91 2.09
CA HIS A 40 1.33 -5.00 2.64
C HIS A 40 2.78 -4.93 2.15
N ASP A 41 3.72 -5.38 2.97
CA ASP A 41 5.10 -5.59 2.53
C ASP A 41 5.10 -6.69 1.46
N GLY A 42 5.84 -6.50 0.36
CA GLY A 42 5.89 -7.43 -0.77
C GLY A 42 4.96 -7.10 -1.94
N GLU A 43 4.04 -6.12 -1.81
CA GLU A 43 3.19 -5.69 -2.94
C GLU A 43 3.95 -4.84 -3.97
N ALA A 44 5.01 -4.15 -3.54
CA ALA A 44 5.88 -3.42 -4.44
C ALA A 44 6.67 -4.39 -5.33
N LYS A 45 6.84 -4.04 -6.61
CA LYS A 45 7.70 -4.82 -7.53
C LYS A 45 9.09 -5.01 -6.90
N PRO A 46 9.68 -6.22 -6.95
CA PRO A 46 11.02 -6.46 -6.42
C PRO A 46 12.05 -5.48 -6.98
N GLY A 47 12.89 -4.90 -6.11
CA GLY A 47 13.90 -3.93 -6.49
C GLY A 47 13.40 -2.48 -6.59
N LEU A 48 12.07 -2.23 -6.61
CA LEU A 48 11.52 -0.88 -6.76
C LEU A 48 11.91 0.03 -5.60
N VAL A 49 11.82 -0.48 -4.36
CA VAL A 49 12.10 0.28 -3.15
C VAL A 49 13.60 0.53 -3.01
N GLU A 50 14.43 -0.47 -3.31
CA GLU A 50 15.88 -0.41 -3.26
C GLU A 50 16.44 0.58 -4.29
N GLN A 51 15.90 0.59 -5.50
CA GLN A 51 16.28 1.55 -6.54
C GLN A 51 15.93 2.99 -6.11
N ARG A 52 14.75 3.21 -5.53
CA ARG A 52 14.37 4.52 -4.99
C ARG A 52 15.32 4.92 -3.86
N ASP A 53 15.58 4.02 -2.93
CA ASP A 53 16.44 4.26 -1.76
C ASP A 53 17.85 4.68 -2.19
N LYS A 54 18.44 3.98 -3.16
CA LYS A 54 19.73 4.34 -3.76
C LYS A 54 19.69 5.70 -4.46
N LYS A 55 18.63 5.98 -5.24
CA LYS A 55 18.51 7.23 -6.00
C LYS A 55 18.34 8.45 -5.09
N MET A 56 17.67 8.26 -3.96
CA MET A 56 17.30 9.34 -3.04
C MET A 56 18.22 9.42 -1.80
N ASP A 57 19.21 8.53 -1.70
CA ASP A 57 20.09 8.38 -0.54
C ASP A 57 19.31 8.26 0.79
N ILE A 58 18.37 7.31 0.83
CA ILE A 58 17.53 7.05 2.01
C ILE A 58 17.53 5.56 2.37
N SER A 59 17.32 5.27 3.65
CA SER A 59 17.08 3.92 4.16
C SER A 59 15.61 3.73 4.54
N SER A 60 14.89 2.86 3.85
CA SER A 60 13.50 2.51 4.18
C SER A 60 13.34 1.97 5.60
N SER A 61 14.28 1.13 6.06
CA SER A 61 14.23 0.51 7.38
C SER A 61 14.42 1.56 8.49
N GLU A 62 15.36 2.49 8.33
CA GLU A 62 15.55 3.59 9.26
C GLU A 62 14.34 4.52 9.30
N LYS A 63 13.78 4.89 8.13
CA LYS A 63 12.56 5.71 8.07
C LYS A 63 11.37 5.01 8.71
N ARG A 64 11.29 3.68 8.63
CA ARG A 64 10.26 2.88 9.31
C ARG A 64 10.45 2.92 10.82
N GLN A 65 11.67 2.73 11.31
CA GLN A 65 11.97 2.80 12.75
C GLN A 65 11.72 4.21 13.33
N GLN A 66 12.12 5.26 12.61
CA GLN A 66 11.87 6.66 12.98
C GLN A 66 10.39 7.03 13.08
N ARG A 67 9.48 6.20 12.53
CA ARG A 67 8.02 6.42 12.50
C ARG A 67 7.26 5.38 13.33
N ALA A 68 7.95 4.54 14.10
CA ALA A 68 7.31 3.48 14.88
C ALA A 68 6.31 4.05 15.91
N ASP A 69 6.54 5.26 16.42
CA ASP A 69 5.64 5.97 17.33
C ASP A 69 4.25 6.23 16.72
N LEU A 70 4.19 6.41 15.39
CA LEU A 70 2.94 6.68 14.67
C LEU A 70 2.00 5.48 14.64
N GLN A 71 2.51 4.25 14.82
CA GLN A 71 1.71 3.03 14.78
C GLN A 71 0.55 3.07 15.78
N SER A 72 0.77 3.68 16.95
CA SER A 72 -0.27 3.88 17.99
C SER A 72 -1.44 4.76 17.54
N LEU A 73 -1.24 5.57 16.50
CA LEU A 73 -2.24 6.48 15.95
C LEU A 73 -3.00 5.87 14.76
N ALA A 74 -2.62 4.67 14.33
CA ALA A 74 -3.25 3.97 13.20
C ALA A 74 -4.68 3.53 13.58
N LYS A 75 -5.62 3.79 12.67
CA LYS A 75 -7.01 3.37 12.76
C LYS A 75 -7.32 2.47 11.57
N PRO A 76 -8.20 1.46 11.73
CA PRO A 76 -8.64 0.64 10.62
C PRO A 76 -9.19 1.48 9.45
N GLN A 77 -8.83 1.11 8.23
CA GLN A 77 -9.14 1.83 7.00
C GLN A 77 -9.95 0.97 6.03
N SER A 78 -10.68 1.58 5.09
CA SER A 78 -11.66 0.85 4.24
C SER A 78 -11.08 0.37 2.90
N GLY A 79 -10.95 -0.93 2.70
CA GLY A 79 -10.40 -1.46 1.46
C GLY A 79 -8.88 -1.52 1.46
N VAL A 80 -8.32 -1.71 2.65
CA VAL A 80 -6.94 -2.19 2.86
C VAL A 80 -6.81 -3.58 2.23
N ASP A 81 -7.83 -4.42 2.44
CA ASP A 81 -7.85 -5.82 2.02
C ASP A 81 -8.50 -6.03 0.64
N ASP A 82 -8.90 -4.96 -0.09
CA ASP A 82 -9.59 -5.09 -1.38
C ASP A 82 -8.76 -5.82 -2.45
N LEU A 83 -7.43 -5.85 -2.31
CA LEU A 83 -6.48 -6.52 -3.22
C LEU A 83 -5.71 -7.65 -2.56
N LYS A 84 -6.15 -8.07 -1.37
CA LYS A 84 -5.54 -9.20 -0.67
C LYS A 84 -5.68 -10.45 -1.54
N GLY A 85 -4.56 -11.14 -1.79
CA GLY A 85 -4.49 -12.30 -2.66
C GLY A 85 -4.25 -11.99 -4.15
N ALA A 86 -4.28 -10.72 -4.57
CA ALA A 86 -3.84 -10.33 -5.93
C ALA A 86 -2.32 -10.38 -6.10
N PHE A 87 -1.59 -10.43 -4.98
CA PHE A 87 -0.13 -10.52 -4.91
C PHE A 87 0.28 -11.77 -4.13
N HIS A 88 1.40 -12.37 -4.51
CA HIS A 88 2.02 -13.48 -3.79
C HIS A 88 3.04 -12.97 -2.77
N ASP A 89 3.32 -13.77 -1.74
CA ASP A 89 4.38 -13.53 -0.74
C ASP A 89 4.27 -12.21 0.06
N THR A 90 3.05 -11.68 0.23
CA THR A 90 2.83 -10.44 0.99
C THR A 90 2.81 -10.68 2.50
N LYS A 91 3.26 -9.67 3.26
CA LYS A 91 3.29 -9.68 4.72
C LYS A 91 2.49 -8.51 5.29
N PRO A 92 1.67 -8.72 6.32
CA PRO A 92 0.92 -7.64 6.96
C PRO A 92 1.85 -6.59 7.56
N ILE A 93 1.45 -5.32 7.45
CA ILE A 93 2.13 -4.20 8.09
C ILE A 93 1.42 -3.89 9.41
N PRO A 94 2.12 -3.85 10.56
CA PRO A 94 1.50 -3.53 11.83
C PRO A 94 0.75 -2.20 11.82
N GLY A 95 -0.52 -2.21 12.25
CA GLY A 95 -1.41 -1.03 12.27
C GLY A 95 -2.16 -0.76 10.95
N VAL A 96 -1.81 -1.44 9.85
CA VAL A 96 -2.55 -1.36 8.59
C VAL A 96 -3.60 -2.46 8.58
N VAL A 97 -4.86 -2.10 8.86
CA VAL A 97 -5.95 -3.06 9.06
C VAL A 97 -7.20 -2.62 8.32
N ASP A 98 -7.90 -3.56 7.69
CA ASP A 98 -9.19 -3.29 7.07
C ASP A 98 -10.31 -3.13 8.10
N LYS A 99 -11.17 -2.11 7.93
CA LYS A 99 -12.36 -1.91 8.79
C LYS A 99 -13.25 -3.15 8.88
N LYS A 100 -13.43 -3.89 7.77
CA LYS A 100 -14.27 -5.09 7.71
C LYS A 100 -13.69 -6.22 8.58
N ALA A 101 -12.37 -6.33 8.66
CA ALA A 101 -11.69 -7.35 9.47
C ALA A 101 -11.88 -7.12 10.98
N VAL A 102 -11.99 -5.87 11.42
CA VAL A 102 -12.21 -5.52 12.84
C VAL A 102 -13.68 -5.66 13.24
N SER A 103 -14.61 -5.53 12.30
CA SER A 103 -16.05 -5.71 12.54
C SER A 103 -16.54 -7.16 12.45
N ALA A 104 -15.67 -8.12 12.11
CA ALA A 104 -16.06 -9.52 12.00
C ALA A 104 -16.37 -10.09 13.40
N PRO A 105 -17.53 -10.73 13.62
CA PRO A 105 -17.83 -11.36 14.90
C PRO A 105 -16.85 -12.51 15.15
N VAL A 106 -16.37 -12.62 16.40
CA VAL A 106 -15.54 -13.76 16.85
C VAL A 106 -16.38 -15.02 16.67
N PRO A 107 -15.92 -16.06 15.94
CA PRO A 107 -16.67 -17.29 15.81
C PRO A 107 -16.85 -17.89 17.20
N ALA A 108 -18.11 -18.16 17.57
CA ALA A 108 -18.43 -18.83 18.82
C ALA A 108 -17.72 -20.19 18.84
N ALA A 109 -16.86 -20.42 19.84
CA ALA A 109 -16.21 -21.69 20.06
C ALA A 109 -17.29 -22.78 20.16
N SER A 110 -17.26 -23.73 19.22
CA SER A 110 -18.12 -24.91 19.26
C SER A 110 -17.73 -25.73 20.50
N ARG A 111 -18.70 -25.98 21.38
CA ARG A 111 -18.57 -26.88 22.54
C ARG A 111 -18.62 -28.32 22.10
#